data_AF-A0A9E3Q076-F1
#
_entry.id   AF-A0A9E3Q076-F1
#
_cell.length_a   1.000
_cell.length_b   1.000
_cell.length_c   1.000
_cell.angle_alpha   90.00
_cell.angle_beta   90.00
_cell.angle_gamma   90.00
#
_symmetry.space_group_name_H-M   'P 1'
#
loop_
_entity.id
_entity.type
_entity.pdbx_description
1 polymer ?
#
loop_
_entity_poly.entity_id
_entity_poly.type
_entity_poly.pdbx_seq_one_letter_code
_entity_poly.pdbx_strand_id
1 'polypeptide(L)'
;MVVDEVIQGRRLTPAELAEIRNLLADHPDWHRTRISRELCQRWDWHTDTGRPKDMACRSLLLKLEARGWIRLPSRQRPSVNDRRNRQPVQIELDRSVLEADLASLEPVRIDPVAPGSREDALFRALLQRHHYLGFRNRVGENIGYLVLSRTGRPLAALLFGSAAWHCQPRDAFIGWNEEQRHRHRWRLTNNTRFLIPAWVRVPHLASHVLARVLGRLDRDWRQRYGHGVDLVETFVEPERFAGTSYRAAGWLPLGRTTGRGRNGPSDTASTTAKEVFVRPLGRHWRQRLCP
;
A
#
# COMPACT_ATOMS: atom_id res chain seq x y z
N MET A 1 -13.79 -28.43 -18.88
CA MET A 1 -13.18 -27.71 -17.74
C MET A 1 -13.99 -26.46 -17.48
N VAL A 2 -14.78 -26.45 -16.40
CA VAL A 2 -15.49 -25.24 -15.97
C VAL A 2 -14.48 -24.44 -15.13
N VAL A 3 -13.84 -23.46 -15.75
CA VAL A 3 -13.06 -22.47 -15.00
C VAL A 3 -14.03 -21.38 -14.63
N ASP A 4 -14.45 -21.39 -13.38
CA ASP A 4 -15.15 -20.28 -12.76
C ASP A 4 -14.39 -19.86 -11.51
N GLU A 5 -13.20 -19.27 -11.74
CA GLU A 5 -12.26 -18.91 -10.70
C GLU A 5 -12.07 -17.40 -10.62
N VAL A 6 -11.93 -16.88 -9.39
CA VAL A 6 -11.53 -15.50 -9.17
C VAL A 6 -10.01 -15.40 -9.16
N ILE A 7 -9.44 -14.82 -10.21
CA ILE A 7 -8.00 -14.58 -10.34
C ILE A 7 -7.76 -13.07 -10.43
N GLN A 8 -6.89 -12.54 -9.56
CA GLN A 8 -6.61 -11.09 -9.46
C GLN A 8 -7.87 -10.23 -9.24
N GLY A 9 -8.86 -10.76 -8.51
CA GLY A 9 -10.11 -10.05 -8.22
C GLY A 9 -11.07 -9.96 -9.40
N ARG A 10 -10.80 -10.65 -10.51
CA ARG A 10 -11.72 -10.83 -11.64
C ARG A 10 -12.17 -12.29 -11.67
N ARG A 11 -13.48 -12.51 -11.75
CA ARG A 11 -14.06 -13.83 -12.06
C ARG A 11 -13.76 -14.12 -13.53
N LEU A 12 -13.05 -15.21 -13.78
CA LEU A 12 -12.71 -15.65 -15.13
C LEU A 12 -13.64 -16.79 -15.53
N THR A 13 -14.43 -16.55 -16.56
CA THR A 13 -15.36 -17.52 -17.15
C THR A 13 -14.68 -18.40 -18.21
N PRO A 14 -15.28 -19.55 -18.59
CA PRO A 14 -14.76 -20.36 -19.68
C PRO A 14 -14.71 -19.60 -21.02
N ALA A 15 -15.68 -18.70 -21.26
CA ALA A 15 -15.73 -17.87 -22.46
C ALA A 15 -14.56 -16.88 -22.52
N GLU A 16 -14.25 -16.20 -21.42
CA GLU A 16 -13.09 -15.30 -21.35
C GLU A 16 -11.78 -16.07 -21.48
N LEU A 17 -11.67 -17.28 -20.92
CA LEU A 17 -10.50 -18.12 -21.12
C LEU A 17 -10.31 -18.53 -22.59
N ALA A 18 -11.40 -18.85 -23.29
CA ALA A 18 -11.37 -19.13 -24.72
C ALA A 18 -10.97 -17.87 -25.52
N GLU A 19 -11.48 -16.70 -25.16
CA GLU A 19 -11.10 -15.42 -25.77
C GLU A 19 -9.60 -15.13 -25.65
N ILE A 20 -9.00 -15.37 -24.46
CA ILE A 20 -7.55 -15.24 -24.26
C ILE A 20 -6.78 -16.17 -25.20
N ARG A 21 -7.23 -17.43 -25.35
CA ARG A 21 -6.57 -18.42 -26.21
C ARG A 21 -6.65 -18.02 -27.68
N ASN A 22 -7.82 -17.58 -28.14
CA ASN A 22 -8.01 -17.11 -29.51
C ASN A 22 -7.13 -15.89 -29.78
N LEU A 23 -7.11 -14.91 -28.88
CA LEU A 23 -6.26 -13.73 -29.03
C LEU A 23 -4.76 -14.08 -29.13
N LEU A 24 -4.31 -15.07 -28.37
CA LEU A 24 -2.93 -15.55 -28.43
C LEU A 24 -2.63 -16.30 -29.74
N ALA A 25 -3.60 -17.05 -30.27
CA ALA A 25 -3.46 -17.79 -31.52
C ALA A 25 -3.49 -16.87 -32.75
N ASP A 26 -4.38 -15.88 -32.76
CA ASP A 26 -4.55 -14.92 -33.86
C ASP A 26 -3.39 -13.93 -33.97
N HIS A 27 -2.65 -13.73 -32.87
CA HIS A 27 -1.59 -12.73 -32.77
C HIS A 27 -0.31 -13.27 -32.11
N PRO A 28 0.39 -14.24 -32.73
CA PRO A 28 1.57 -14.88 -32.15
C PRO A 28 2.75 -13.91 -31.90
N ASP A 29 2.85 -12.85 -32.71
CA ASP A 29 3.91 -11.85 -32.60
C ASP A 29 3.67 -10.80 -31.50
N TRP A 30 2.47 -10.80 -30.90
CA TRP A 30 2.15 -9.79 -29.89
C TRP A 30 2.87 -10.05 -28.59
N HIS A 31 3.35 -8.95 -28.01
CA HIS A 31 4.09 -9.01 -26.77
C HIS A 31 3.10 -8.98 -25.62
N ARG A 32 3.47 -9.56 -24.46
CA ARG A 32 2.58 -9.68 -23.28
C ARG A 32 1.91 -8.35 -22.87
N THR A 33 2.58 -7.20 -23.05
CA THR A 33 2.01 -5.86 -22.77
C THR A 33 0.87 -5.49 -23.73
N ARG A 34 1.01 -5.77 -25.03
CA ARG A 34 -0.01 -5.47 -26.03
C ARG A 34 -1.26 -6.33 -25.79
N ILE A 35 -1.06 -7.63 -25.59
CA ILE A 35 -2.13 -8.58 -25.23
C ILE A 35 -2.91 -8.09 -24.01
N SER A 36 -2.22 -7.68 -22.94
CA SER A 36 -2.90 -7.23 -21.73
C SER A 36 -3.71 -5.94 -21.90
N ARG A 37 -3.28 -5.03 -22.79
CA ARG A 37 -4.01 -3.79 -23.06
C ARG A 37 -5.25 -4.06 -23.90
N GLU A 38 -5.11 -4.91 -24.91
CA GLU A 38 -6.23 -5.37 -25.74
C GLU A 38 -7.31 -6.04 -24.88
N LEU A 39 -6.92 -7.00 -24.03
CA LEU A 39 -7.85 -7.67 -23.12
C LEU A 39 -8.51 -6.67 -22.15
N CYS A 40 -7.75 -5.71 -21.61
CA CYS A 40 -8.35 -4.66 -20.78
C CYS A 40 -9.37 -3.83 -21.54
N GLN A 41 -9.14 -3.53 -22.82
CA GLN A 41 -10.10 -2.79 -23.64
C GLN A 41 -11.35 -3.62 -23.93
N ARG A 42 -11.21 -4.88 -24.38
CA ARG A 42 -12.34 -5.78 -24.68
C ARG A 42 -13.23 -6.03 -23.47
N TRP A 43 -12.62 -6.14 -22.30
CA TRP A 43 -13.31 -6.43 -21.05
C TRP A 43 -13.76 -5.20 -20.27
N ASP A 44 -13.57 -4.00 -20.83
CA ASP A 44 -13.74 -2.72 -20.15
C ASP A 44 -13.09 -2.70 -18.75
N TRP A 45 -11.91 -3.31 -18.64
CA TRP A 45 -11.24 -3.54 -17.37
C TRP A 45 -10.36 -2.36 -16.97
N HIS A 46 -10.99 -1.36 -16.38
CA HIS A 46 -10.39 -0.09 -15.98
C HIS A 46 -10.33 0.10 -14.45
N THR A 47 -9.46 1.01 -14.00
CA THR A 47 -9.50 1.59 -12.64
C THR A 47 -10.65 2.58 -12.54
N ASP A 48 -11.00 3.00 -11.32
CA ASP A 48 -12.06 4.01 -11.09
C ASP A 48 -11.69 5.38 -11.70
N THR A 49 -10.41 5.57 -12.05
CA THR A 49 -9.86 6.72 -12.79
C THR A 49 -9.79 6.50 -14.30
N GLY A 50 -10.40 5.44 -14.83
CA GLY A 50 -10.46 5.13 -16.26
C GLY A 50 -9.17 4.57 -16.88
N ARG A 51 -8.15 4.22 -16.08
CA ARG A 51 -6.90 3.66 -16.62
C ARG A 51 -7.02 2.15 -16.83
N PRO A 52 -6.53 1.58 -17.95
CA PRO A 52 -6.55 0.14 -18.15
C PRO A 52 -5.81 -0.60 -17.03
N LYS A 53 -6.40 -1.69 -16.50
CA LYS A 53 -5.78 -2.55 -15.47
C LYS A 53 -4.76 -3.53 -16.07
N ASP A 54 -3.92 -3.07 -17.00
CA ASP A 54 -3.01 -3.89 -17.81
C ASP A 54 -1.99 -4.68 -16.96
N MET A 55 -1.53 -4.11 -15.86
CA MET A 55 -0.67 -4.79 -14.88
C MET A 55 -1.38 -5.94 -14.16
N ALA A 56 -2.65 -5.75 -13.78
CA ALA A 56 -3.46 -6.79 -13.16
C ALA A 56 -3.77 -7.89 -14.17
N CYS A 57 -4.09 -7.50 -15.42
CA CYS A 57 -4.28 -8.42 -16.54
C CYS A 57 -3.02 -9.25 -16.83
N ARG A 58 -1.84 -8.65 -16.92
CA ARG A 58 -0.58 -9.41 -17.04
C ARG A 58 -0.35 -10.36 -15.87
N SER A 59 -0.70 -9.95 -14.65
CA SER A 59 -0.58 -10.82 -13.47
C SER A 59 -1.58 -11.97 -13.48
N LEU A 60 -2.76 -11.79 -14.08
CA LEU A 60 -3.75 -12.83 -14.34
C LEU A 60 -3.22 -13.81 -15.40
N LEU A 61 -2.73 -13.30 -16.54
CA LEU A 61 -2.14 -14.12 -17.60
C LEU A 61 -0.99 -15.00 -17.11
N LEU A 62 -0.08 -14.45 -16.30
CA LEU A 62 1.01 -15.22 -15.69
C LEU A 62 0.51 -16.34 -14.78
N LYS A 63 -0.59 -16.11 -14.04
CA LYS A 63 -1.22 -17.12 -13.18
C LYS A 63 -1.92 -18.22 -13.97
N LEU A 64 -2.44 -17.91 -15.15
CA LEU A 64 -3.01 -18.88 -16.08
C LEU A 64 -1.93 -19.74 -16.74
N GLU A 65 -0.83 -19.11 -17.16
CA GLU A 65 0.36 -19.81 -17.69
C GLU A 65 0.96 -20.76 -16.64
N ALA A 66 1.11 -20.29 -15.39
CA ALA A 66 1.61 -21.12 -14.29
C ALA A 66 0.70 -22.33 -13.95
N ARG A 67 -0.60 -22.25 -14.28
CA ARG A 67 -1.56 -23.36 -14.17
C ARG A 67 -1.59 -24.26 -15.40
N GLY A 68 -0.84 -23.94 -16.45
CA GLY A 68 -0.84 -24.66 -17.73
C GLY A 68 -2.09 -24.42 -18.59
N TRP A 69 -2.90 -23.40 -18.29
CA TRP A 69 -4.17 -23.18 -19.02
C TRP A 69 -3.99 -22.40 -20.33
N ILE A 70 -2.89 -21.65 -20.43
CA ILE A 70 -2.47 -20.92 -21.63
C ILE A 70 -0.95 -21.00 -21.75
N ARG A 71 -0.40 -20.67 -22.92
CA ARG A 71 1.03 -20.47 -23.14
C ARG A 71 1.26 -19.04 -23.60
N LEU A 72 2.03 -18.25 -22.86
CA LEU A 72 2.29 -16.86 -23.23
C LEU A 72 3.49 -16.77 -24.17
N PRO A 73 3.56 -15.72 -25.01
CA PRO A 73 4.73 -15.43 -25.82
C PRO A 73 5.99 -15.33 -24.95
N SER A 74 7.14 -15.72 -25.50
CA SER A 74 8.40 -15.66 -24.78
C SER A 74 8.71 -14.24 -24.29
N ARG A 75 9.41 -14.17 -23.18
CA ARG A 75 9.74 -12.89 -22.56
C ARG A 75 10.89 -12.23 -23.33
N GLN A 76 10.65 -11.05 -23.89
CA GLN A 76 11.66 -10.34 -24.68
C GLN A 76 12.74 -9.63 -23.87
N ARG A 77 12.45 -9.21 -22.63
CA ARG A 77 13.42 -8.51 -21.75
C ARG A 77 13.29 -8.98 -20.32
N PRO A 78 14.40 -9.13 -19.57
CA PRO A 78 14.37 -9.51 -18.15
C PRO A 78 13.62 -8.50 -17.27
N SER A 79 13.28 -8.91 -16.05
CA SER A 79 12.49 -8.08 -15.14
C SER A 79 13.31 -6.95 -14.59
N VAL A 80 12.99 -5.73 -15.00
CA VAL A 80 13.51 -4.54 -14.32
C VAL A 80 13.01 -4.45 -12.88
N ASN A 81 11.87 -5.07 -12.56
CA ASN A 81 11.28 -5.04 -11.21
C ASN A 81 12.17 -5.68 -10.14
N ASP A 82 12.93 -6.72 -10.47
CA ASP A 82 13.80 -7.36 -9.48
C ASP A 82 14.98 -6.49 -9.11
N ARG A 83 15.49 -5.68 -10.05
CA ARG A 83 16.60 -4.75 -9.83
C ARG A 83 16.15 -3.37 -9.34
N ARG A 84 14.87 -3.02 -9.49
CA ARG A 84 14.33 -1.70 -9.15
C ARG A 84 14.48 -1.39 -7.66
N ASN A 85 15.05 -0.22 -7.36
CA ASN A 85 15.25 0.34 -6.02
C ASN A 85 16.02 -0.58 -5.05
N ARG A 86 16.91 -1.45 -5.56
CA ARG A 86 17.86 -2.20 -4.70
C ARG A 86 18.95 -1.30 -4.12
N GLN A 87 19.38 -0.30 -4.86
CA GLN A 87 20.37 0.65 -4.40
C GLN A 87 19.67 1.83 -3.68
N PRO A 88 20.19 2.25 -2.51
CA PRO A 88 19.70 3.44 -1.83
C PRO A 88 19.80 4.66 -2.75
N VAL A 89 18.77 5.49 -2.78
CA VAL A 89 18.81 6.77 -3.49
C VAL A 89 19.96 7.59 -2.91
N GLN A 90 20.89 8.01 -3.77
CA GLN A 90 22.03 8.84 -3.39
C GLN A 90 21.58 10.31 -3.35
N ILE A 91 21.21 10.76 -2.15
CA ILE A 91 20.90 12.16 -1.86
C ILE A 91 21.52 12.52 -0.51
N GLU A 92 22.04 13.73 -0.41
CA GLU A 92 22.53 14.26 0.85
C GLU A 92 21.35 14.64 1.74
N LEU A 93 21.43 14.24 3.02
CA LEU A 93 20.41 14.54 4.02
C LEU A 93 21.06 15.41 5.07
N ASP A 94 20.44 16.54 5.41
CA ASP A 94 20.81 17.31 6.58
C ASP A 94 20.43 16.53 7.85
N ARG A 95 21.47 15.94 8.46
CA ARG A 95 21.40 15.13 9.69
C ARG A 95 21.83 15.90 10.94
N SER A 96 21.99 17.23 10.86
CA SER A 96 22.24 18.05 12.06
C SER A 96 21.15 17.78 13.10
N VAL A 97 21.48 17.75 14.38
CA VAL A 97 20.45 17.52 15.40
C VAL A 97 19.49 18.72 15.42
N LEU A 98 18.20 18.43 15.28
CA LEU A 98 17.11 19.38 15.42
C LEU A 98 16.39 19.08 16.73
N GLU A 99 16.74 19.83 17.76
CA GLU A 99 16.04 19.88 19.05
C GLU A 99 15.28 21.20 19.12
N ALA A 100 13.95 21.11 19.16
CA ALA A 100 13.08 22.27 19.15
C ALA A 100 11.68 21.91 19.63
N ASP A 101 10.93 22.92 20.06
CA ASP A 101 9.49 22.79 20.29
C ASP A 101 8.72 22.80 18.97
N LEU A 102 7.64 22.02 18.90
CA LEU A 102 6.81 21.92 17.70
C LEU A 102 6.34 23.29 17.20
N ALA A 103 5.93 24.18 18.10
CA ALA A 103 5.44 25.52 17.78
C ALA A 103 6.45 26.36 16.98
N SER A 104 7.76 26.15 17.20
CA SER A 104 8.82 26.87 16.48
C SER A 104 8.97 26.41 15.01
N LEU A 105 8.51 25.20 14.71
CA LEU A 105 8.59 24.58 13.39
C LEU A 105 7.32 24.79 12.55
N GLU A 106 6.28 25.32 13.18
CA GLU A 106 4.99 25.57 12.53
C GLU A 106 5.03 26.78 11.57
N PRO A 107 4.22 26.74 10.48
CA PRO A 107 3.39 25.61 10.08
C PRO A 107 4.22 24.48 9.47
N VAL A 108 3.93 23.25 9.90
CA VAL A 108 4.52 22.05 9.29
C VAL A 108 3.78 21.75 7.98
N ARG A 109 4.52 21.64 6.88
CA ARG A 109 4.00 21.32 5.56
C ARG A 109 3.96 19.81 5.36
N ILE A 110 2.87 19.30 4.78
CA ILE A 110 2.65 17.88 4.53
C ILE A 110 2.31 17.71 3.07
N ASP A 111 3.24 17.15 2.30
CA ASP A 111 3.10 17.06 0.84
C ASP A 111 2.95 15.60 0.40
N PRO A 112 1.91 15.26 -0.39
CA PRO A 112 1.86 13.99 -1.10
C PRO A 112 3.06 13.86 -2.04
N VAL A 113 3.75 12.74 -1.97
CA VAL A 113 4.98 12.49 -2.73
C VAL A 113 4.66 11.99 -4.13
N ALA A 114 4.81 12.87 -5.11
CA ALA A 114 4.68 12.59 -6.53
C ALA A 114 5.85 11.70 -7.03
N PRO A 115 5.58 10.56 -7.68
CA PRO A 115 6.64 9.68 -8.20
C PRO A 115 7.61 10.43 -9.12
N GLY A 116 8.91 10.27 -8.89
CA GLY A 116 9.96 10.89 -9.72
C GLY A 116 10.34 12.32 -9.34
N SER A 117 9.65 12.96 -8.39
CA SER A 117 10.04 14.30 -7.90
C SER A 117 11.28 14.27 -6.99
N ARG A 118 11.83 15.44 -6.66
CA ARG A 118 12.90 15.58 -5.66
C ARG A 118 12.45 15.08 -4.29
N GLU A 119 11.21 15.35 -3.91
CA GLU A 119 10.60 14.88 -2.67
C GLU A 119 10.48 13.35 -2.66
N ASP A 120 10.24 12.71 -3.81
CA ASP A 120 10.27 11.25 -3.92
C ASP A 120 11.67 10.67 -3.75
N ALA A 121 12.70 11.36 -4.24
CA ALA A 121 14.09 10.97 -3.95
C ALA A 121 14.40 11.07 -2.44
N LEU A 122 14.06 12.19 -1.79
CA LEU A 122 14.24 12.39 -0.35
C LEU A 122 13.45 11.37 0.49
N PHE A 123 12.17 11.19 0.17
CA PHE A 123 11.28 10.22 0.83
C PHE A 123 11.85 8.80 0.76
N ARG A 124 12.29 8.37 -0.43
CA ARG A 124 12.89 7.04 -0.61
C ARG A 124 14.19 6.91 0.17
N ALA A 125 15.08 7.91 0.12
CA ALA A 125 16.35 7.88 0.83
C ALA A 125 16.15 7.79 2.35
N LEU A 126 15.23 8.58 2.91
CA LEU A 126 14.87 8.53 4.32
C LEU A 126 14.40 7.13 4.74
N LEU A 127 13.42 6.57 4.03
CA LEU A 127 12.88 5.27 4.39
C LEU A 127 13.86 4.11 4.12
N GLN A 128 14.65 4.16 3.05
CA GLN A 128 15.65 3.14 2.73
C GLN A 128 16.75 3.05 3.78
N ARG A 129 17.23 4.21 4.24
CA ARG A 129 18.43 4.30 5.08
C ARG A 129 18.10 4.30 6.58
N HIS A 130 16.90 4.76 6.96
CA HIS A 130 16.61 5.07 8.37
C HIS A 130 15.33 4.42 8.92
N HIS A 131 14.44 3.87 8.08
CA HIS A 131 13.31 3.10 8.60
C HIS A 131 13.76 1.66 8.88
N TYR A 132 13.45 1.11 10.06
CA TYR A 132 13.89 -0.22 10.50
C TYR A 132 13.44 -1.38 9.57
N LEU A 133 12.24 -1.28 8.98
CA LEU A 133 11.76 -2.21 7.93
C LEU A 133 12.30 -1.94 6.51
N GLY A 134 13.25 -1.00 6.37
CA GLY A 134 13.74 -0.47 5.10
C GLY A 134 12.63 0.04 4.17
N PHE A 135 12.96 0.25 2.90
CA PHE A 135 11.99 0.54 1.84
C PHE A 135 12.54 0.06 0.50
N ARG A 136 11.72 -0.64 -0.29
CA ARG A 136 12.14 -1.10 -1.63
C ARG A 136 11.24 -0.49 -2.70
N ASN A 137 9.97 -0.85 -2.68
CA ASN A 137 9.00 -0.39 -3.67
C ASN A 137 7.67 -0.05 -2.99
N ARG A 138 6.88 0.78 -3.67
CA ARG A 138 5.45 0.94 -3.38
C ARG A 138 4.69 -0.12 -4.20
N VAL A 139 3.68 -0.74 -3.61
CA VAL A 139 2.88 -1.81 -4.25
C VAL A 139 1.41 -1.47 -4.11
N GLY A 140 0.65 -1.70 -5.17
CA GLY A 140 -0.77 -1.36 -5.21
C GLY A 140 -1.01 0.14 -5.02
N GLU A 141 -2.22 0.48 -4.60
CA GLU A 141 -2.57 1.84 -4.21
C GLU A 141 -1.84 2.23 -2.93
N ASN A 142 -1.24 3.42 -2.97
CA ASN A 142 -0.44 3.97 -1.90
C ASN A 142 -0.34 5.49 -1.99
N ILE A 143 -0.10 6.14 -0.85
CA ILE A 143 0.29 7.55 -0.80
C ILE A 143 1.46 7.67 0.17
N GLY A 144 2.56 8.24 -0.33
CA GLY A 144 3.68 8.69 0.49
C GLY A 144 3.48 10.15 0.87
N TYR A 145 3.85 10.53 2.08
CA TYR A 145 3.89 11.91 2.54
C TYR A 145 5.29 12.25 3.02
N LEU A 146 5.78 13.42 2.60
CA LEU A 146 6.96 14.05 3.18
C LEU A 146 6.50 15.23 4.02
N VAL A 147 7.02 15.30 5.24
CA VAL A 147 6.69 16.33 6.21
C VAL A 147 7.88 17.27 6.32
N LEU A 148 7.66 18.55 6.14
CA LEU A 148 8.70 19.57 6.06
C LEU A 148 8.42 20.67 7.09
N SER A 149 9.46 21.22 7.70
CA SER A 149 9.37 22.43 8.52
C SER A 149 9.00 23.65 7.65
N ARG A 150 8.71 24.78 8.30
CA ARG A 150 8.60 26.09 7.63
C ARG A 150 9.80 26.46 6.76
N THR A 151 11.00 25.97 7.11
CA THR A 151 12.25 26.21 6.34
C THR A 151 12.48 25.18 5.23
N GLY A 152 11.56 24.26 5.00
CA GLY A 152 11.69 23.21 3.99
C GLY A 152 12.54 22.01 4.43
N ARG A 153 12.93 21.94 5.70
CA ARG A 153 13.72 20.83 6.24
C ARG A 153 12.84 19.59 6.46
N PRO A 154 13.23 18.38 5.98
CA PRO A 154 12.47 17.16 6.24
C PRO A 154 12.43 16.78 7.72
N LEU A 155 11.21 16.58 8.24
CA LEU A 155 10.92 16.22 9.63
C LEU A 155 10.44 14.76 9.76
N ALA A 156 9.64 14.27 8.81
CA ALA A 156 9.07 12.93 8.85
C ALA A 156 8.71 12.40 7.46
N ALA A 157 8.57 11.09 7.34
CA ALA A 157 8.08 10.40 6.15
C ALA A 157 7.04 9.33 6.53
N LEU A 158 5.91 9.32 5.81
CA LEU A 158 4.82 8.37 6.03
C LEU A 158 4.45 7.66 4.74
N LEU A 159 4.23 6.35 4.80
CA LEU A 159 3.70 5.58 3.68
C LEU A 159 2.39 4.91 4.08
N PHE A 160 1.33 5.24 3.35
CA PHE A 160 0.06 4.54 3.38
C PHE A 160 -0.02 3.63 2.16
N GLY A 161 -0.42 2.38 2.33
CA GLY A 161 -0.55 1.41 1.26
C GLY A 161 -1.64 0.38 1.57
N SER A 162 -1.83 -0.61 0.70
CA SER A 162 -2.90 -1.60 0.87
C SER A 162 -2.94 -2.23 2.26
N ALA A 163 -4.14 -2.37 2.83
CA ALA A 163 -4.38 -3.07 4.08
C ALA A 163 -3.94 -4.54 4.04
N ALA A 164 -3.64 -5.10 5.21
CA ALA A 164 -3.32 -6.51 5.37
C ALA A 164 -4.48 -7.38 4.87
N TRP A 165 -4.14 -8.46 4.16
CA TRP A 165 -5.15 -9.33 3.57
C TRP A 165 -6.06 -9.95 4.63
N HIS A 166 -5.47 -10.42 5.72
CA HIS A 166 -6.14 -10.97 6.89
C HIS A 166 -5.61 -10.28 8.14
N CYS A 167 -6.52 -9.85 9.02
CA CYS A 167 -6.17 -9.33 10.33
C CYS A 167 -7.36 -9.58 11.25
N GLN A 168 -7.32 -10.69 11.99
CA GLN A 168 -8.46 -11.13 12.80
C GLN A 168 -8.88 -10.08 13.84
N PRO A 169 -7.98 -9.38 14.56
CA PRO A 169 -8.39 -8.31 15.48
C PRO A 169 -9.18 -7.19 14.80
N ARG A 170 -8.75 -6.76 13.61
CA ARG A 170 -9.43 -5.75 12.82
C ARG A 170 -10.76 -6.25 12.27
N ASP A 171 -10.77 -7.45 11.69
CA ASP A 171 -11.97 -8.03 11.09
C ASP A 171 -13.07 -8.19 12.16
N ALA A 172 -12.71 -8.66 13.37
CA ALA A 172 -13.61 -8.73 14.51
C ALA A 172 -14.10 -7.35 14.97
N PHE A 173 -13.21 -6.35 15.03
CA PHE A 173 -13.60 -4.98 15.37
C PHE A 173 -14.59 -4.37 14.36
N ILE A 174 -14.41 -4.62 13.07
CA ILE A 174 -15.33 -4.14 12.04
C ILE A 174 -16.64 -4.94 12.07
N GLY A 175 -16.57 -6.24 12.39
CA GLY A 175 -17.68 -7.19 12.30
C GLY A 175 -17.72 -7.92 10.96
N TRP A 176 -16.57 -8.09 10.31
CA TRP A 176 -16.48 -8.71 8.99
C TRP A 176 -16.32 -10.22 9.05
N ASN A 177 -17.10 -10.91 8.21
CA ASN A 177 -16.79 -12.26 7.76
C ASN A 177 -15.76 -12.23 6.59
N GLU A 178 -15.40 -13.41 6.09
CA GLU A 178 -14.46 -13.53 4.98
C GLU A 178 -14.92 -12.84 3.69
N GLU A 179 -16.18 -13.06 3.29
CA GLU A 179 -16.75 -12.49 2.08
C GLU A 179 -16.75 -10.95 2.13
N GLN A 180 -17.23 -10.38 3.23
CA GLN A 180 -17.25 -8.94 3.47
C GLN A 180 -15.84 -8.34 3.45
N ARG A 181 -14.86 -9.00 4.09
CA ARG A 181 -13.46 -8.58 4.03
C ARG A 181 -12.96 -8.56 2.59
N HIS A 182 -13.23 -9.61 1.80
CA HIS A 182 -12.84 -9.63 0.39
C HIS A 182 -13.47 -8.49 -0.40
N ARG A 183 -14.75 -8.19 -0.16
CA ARG A 183 -15.52 -7.17 -0.88
C ARG A 183 -15.15 -5.73 -0.48
N HIS A 184 -14.78 -5.48 0.77
CA HIS A 184 -14.69 -4.12 1.31
C HIS A 184 -13.28 -3.69 1.75
N ARG A 185 -12.29 -4.59 1.80
CA ARG A 185 -10.92 -4.25 2.24
C ARG A 185 -10.27 -3.11 1.45
N TRP A 186 -10.65 -2.87 0.20
CA TRP A 186 -10.13 -1.75 -0.60
C TRP A 186 -10.44 -0.37 0.02
N ARG A 187 -11.44 -0.29 0.91
CA ARG A 187 -11.75 0.91 1.71
C ARG A 187 -10.81 1.12 2.89
N LEU A 188 -9.85 0.21 3.11
CA LEU A 188 -8.86 0.31 4.17
C LEU A 188 -7.48 0.59 3.60
N THR A 189 -6.68 1.32 4.37
CA THR A 189 -5.26 1.49 4.11
C THR A 189 -4.44 1.21 5.36
N ASN A 190 -3.19 0.83 5.17
CA ASN A 190 -2.23 0.56 6.23
C ASN A 190 -1.17 1.67 6.26
N ASN A 191 -0.87 2.22 7.44
CA ASN A 191 0.32 3.03 7.64
C ASN A 191 1.58 2.15 7.71
N THR A 192 2.01 1.69 6.53
CA THR A 192 3.09 0.72 6.37
C THR A 192 4.48 1.24 6.78
N ARG A 193 4.69 2.56 6.76
CA ARG A 193 5.93 3.21 7.23
C ARG A 193 5.58 4.50 7.93
N PHE A 194 6.21 4.72 9.08
CA PHE A 194 6.23 6.00 9.74
C PHE A 194 7.63 6.22 10.31
N LEU A 195 8.31 7.25 9.83
CA LEU A 195 9.65 7.60 10.22
C LEU A 195 9.69 9.06 10.66
N ILE A 196 10.17 9.29 11.88
CA ILE A 196 10.84 10.53 12.27
C ILE A 196 12.32 10.18 12.38
N PRO A 197 13.22 10.83 11.61
CA PRO A 197 14.65 10.53 11.69
C PRO A 197 15.22 10.78 13.09
N ALA A 198 16.21 10.00 13.52
CA ALA A 198 16.75 10.07 14.88
C ALA A 198 17.38 11.43 15.25
N TRP A 199 17.74 12.24 14.25
CA TRP A 199 18.24 13.61 14.45
C TRP A 199 17.11 14.64 14.60
N VAL A 200 15.84 14.27 14.44
CA VAL A 200 14.69 15.15 14.67
C VAL A 200 14.10 14.80 16.04
N ARG A 201 14.41 15.61 17.05
CA ARG A 201 14.02 15.43 18.45
C ARG A 201 13.04 16.53 18.86
N VAL A 202 11.81 16.38 18.41
CA VAL A 202 10.74 17.36 18.60
C VAL A 202 9.59 16.70 19.36
N PRO A 203 9.36 17.04 20.64
CA PRO A 203 8.24 16.52 21.40
C PRO A 203 6.91 16.70 20.66
N HIS A 204 6.01 15.72 20.77
CA HIS A 204 4.66 15.72 20.19
C HIS A 204 4.56 15.80 18.65
N LEU A 205 5.68 15.92 17.92
CA LEU A 205 5.69 15.96 16.46
C LEU A 205 5.02 14.71 15.86
N ALA A 206 5.26 13.53 16.42
CA ALA A 206 4.75 12.28 15.88
C ALA A 206 3.21 12.20 15.84
N SER A 207 2.56 12.49 16.97
CA SER A 207 1.10 12.47 17.06
C SER A 207 0.47 13.63 16.28
N HIS A 208 1.09 14.82 16.30
CA HIS A 208 0.65 15.96 15.49
C HIS A 208 0.64 15.61 13.99
N VAL A 209 1.76 15.07 13.48
CA VAL A 209 1.90 14.66 12.08
C VAL A 209 0.86 13.58 11.71
N LEU A 210 0.69 12.55 12.54
CA LEU A 210 -0.31 11.51 12.29
C LEU A 210 -1.71 12.11 12.18
N ALA A 211 -2.12 12.94 13.13
CA ALA A 211 -3.44 13.56 13.13
C ALA A 211 -3.67 14.42 11.86
N ARG A 212 -2.68 15.23 11.48
CA ARG A 212 -2.74 16.10 10.30
C ARG A 212 -2.80 15.30 8.99
N VAL A 213 -2.01 14.24 8.85
CA VAL A 213 -2.05 13.37 7.66
C VAL A 213 -3.39 12.65 7.56
N LEU A 214 -3.89 12.09 8.66
CA LEU A 214 -5.19 11.40 8.68
C LEU A 214 -6.36 12.31 8.33
N GLY A 215 -6.29 13.60 8.70
CA GLY A 215 -7.32 14.59 8.35
C GLY A 215 -7.43 14.89 6.85
N ARG A 216 -6.41 14.56 6.06
CA ARG A 216 -6.41 14.77 4.59
C ARG A 216 -6.39 13.48 3.77
N LEU A 217 -6.12 12.34 4.41
CA LEU A 217 -5.84 11.08 3.73
C LEU A 217 -6.98 10.62 2.80
N ASP A 218 -8.23 10.65 3.26
CA ASP A 218 -9.39 10.25 2.43
C ASP A 218 -9.54 11.13 1.18
N ARG A 219 -9.42 12.46 1.34
CA ARG A 219 -9.48 13.41 0.23
C ARG A 219 -8.37 13.14 -0.79
N ASP A 220 -7.13 13.01 -0.32
CA ASP A 220 -5.99 12.76 -1.20
C ASP A 220 -6.11 11.37 -1.89
N TRP A 221 -6.70 10.38 -1.21
CA TRP A 221 -6.98 9.06 -1.79
C TRP A 221 -8.01 9.14 -2.91
N ARG A 222 -9.14 9.83 -2.67
CA ARG A 222 -10.18 10.07 -3.69
C ARG A 222 -9.63 10.79 -4.91
N GLN A 223 -8.85 11.85 -4.70
CA GLN A 223 -8.25 12.60 -5.79
C GLN A 223 -7.32 11.73 -6.64
N ARG A 224 -6.60 10.79 -6.02
CA ARG A 224 -5.61 9.96 -6.70
C ARG A 224 -6.20 8.71 -7.36
N TYR A 225 -7.16 8.07 -6.71
CA TYR A 225 -7.64 6.73 -7.06
C TYR A 225 -9.11 6.68 -7.46
N GLY A 226 -9.88 7.76 -7.27
CA GLY A 226 -11.31 7.82 -7.61
C GLY A 226 -12.23 7.32 -6.49
N HIS A 227 -11.68 6.74 -5.42
CA HIS A 227 -12.44 6.25 -4.28
C HIS A 227 -11.77 6.62 -2.95
N GLY A 228 -12.53 6.50 -1.85
CA GLY A 228 -12.08 6.87 -0.51
C GLY A 228 -11.53 5.72 0.33
N VAL A 229 -11.07 6.08 1.53
CA VAL A 229 -10.69 5.17 2.61
C VAL A 229 -11.46 5.52 3.89
N ASP A 230 -11.96 4.49 4.56
CA ASP A 230 -12.86 4.59 5.71
C ASP A 230 -12.17 4.24 7.03
N LEU A 231 -11.09 3.45 6.98
CA LEU A 231 -10.36 3.01 8.16
C LEU A 231 -8.88 2.80 7.84
N VAL A 232 -8.02 3.23 8.76
CA VAL A 232 -6.57 3.04 8.66
C VAL A 232 -6.12 2.04 9.71
N GLU A 233 -5.26 1.11 9.33
CA GLU A 233 -4.60 0.18 10.25
C GLU A 233 -3.09 0.43 10.34
N THR A 234 -2.45 -0.02 11.40
CA THR A 234 -1.00 -0.09 11.53
C THR A 234 -0.60 -1.23 12.44
N PHE A 235 0.66 -1.65 12.34
CA PHE A 235 1.22 -2.76 13.11
C PHE A 235 2.50 -2.33 13.82
N VAL A 236 2.46 -2.28 15.14
CA VAL A 236 3.57 -1.85 15.99
C VAL A 236 4.27 -3.08 16.56
N GLU A 237 5.60 -3.13 16.46
CA GLU A 237 6.40 -4.18 17.08
C GLU A 237 6.69 -3.79 18.54
N PRO A 238 6.05 -4.43 19.53
CA PRO A 238 6.03 -3.94 20.92
C PRO A 238 7.41 -3.96 21.58
N GLU A 239 8.30 -4.86 21.15
CA GLU A 239 9.69 -4.92 21.63
C GLU A 239 10.55 -3.72 21.18
N ARG A 240 10.14 -3.03 20.10
CA ARG A 240 10.86 -1.86 19.57
C ARG A 240 10.20 -0.55 19.91
N PHE A 241 8.87 -0.53 19.95
CA PHE A 241 8.10 0.71 20.05
C PHE A 241 6.91 0.53 20.96
N ALA A 242 6.72 1.48 21.87
CA ALA A 242 5.55 1.51 22.75
C ALA A 242 4.24 1.85 22.01
N GLY A 243 4.28 2.41 20.80
CA GLY A 243 3.07 2.84 20.07
C GLY A 243 2.42 4.13 20.59
N THR A 244 3.13 4.89 21.44
CA THR A 244 2.62 6.11 22.11
C THR A 244 2.07 7.14 21.14
N SER A 245 2.74 7.38 20.02
CA SER A 245 2.30 8.36 19.02
C SER A 245 0.95 8.00 18.39
N TYR A 246 0.68 6.72 18.16
CA TYR A 246 -0.61 6.25 17.66
C TYR A 246 -1.71 6.43 18.71
N ARG A 247 -1.47 6.04 19.96
CA ARG A 247 -2.44 6.26 21.06
C ARG A 247 -2.75 7.75 21.23
N ALA A 248 -1.73 8.60 21.27
CA ALA A 248 -1.88 10.05 21.37
C ALA A 248 -2.60 10.67 20.17
N ALA A 249 -2.53 10.07 18.98
CA ALA A 249 -3.28 10.48 17.80
C ALA A 249 -4.71 9.86 17.73
N GLY A 250 -5.18 9.23 18.81
CA GLY A 250 -6.53 8.68 18.92
C GLY A 250 -6.74 7.36 18.18
N TRP A 251 -5.69 6.57 17.98
CA TRP A 251 -5.82 5.23 17.42
C TRP A 251 -6.26 4.23 18.49
N LEU A 252 -7.12 3.28 18.09
CA LEU A 252 -7.68 2.25 18.96
C LEU A 252 -6.80 1.00 18.90
N PRO A 253 -6.25 0.51 20.03
CA PRO A 253 -5.58 -0.78 20.08
C PRO A 253 -6.61 -1.93 20.00
N LEU A 254 -6.36 -2.93 19.15
CA LEU A 254 -7.27 -4.07 18.95
C LEU A 254 -6.72 -5.42 19.43
N GLY A 255 -5.50 -5.44 19.96
CA GLY A 255 -4.81 -6.67 20.36
C GLY A 255 -3.59 -6.95 19.48
N ARG A 256 -3.20 -8.22 19.33
CA ARG A 256 -1.96 -8.62 18.65
C ARG A 256 -2.19 -9.54 17.46
N THR A 257 -1.29 -9.46 16.48
CA THR A 257 -1.20 -10.46 15.40
C THR A 257 -0.60 -11.77 15.92
N THR A 258 -0.83 -12.88 15.22
CA THR A 258 -0.30 -14.20 15.60
C THR A 258 1.13 -14.46 15.09
N GLY A 259 1.83 -13.45 14.55
CA GLY A 259 3.21 -13.61 14.08
C GLY A 259 3.40 -14.44 12.81
N ARG A 260 2.35 -14.83 12.09
CA ARG A 260 2.45 -15.66 10.86
C ARG A 260 3.16 -15.01 9.66
N GLY A 261 3.44 -13.71 9.71
CA GLY A 261 3.98 -12.98 8.56
C GLY A 261 3.00 -12.93 7.37
N ARG A 262 3.41 -12.29 6.27
CA ARG A 262 2.56 -12.12 5.07
C ARG A 262 2.46 -13.38 4.21
N ASN A 263 3.49 -14.24 4.24
CA ASN A 263 3.65 -15.42 3.40
C ASN A 263 3.98 -16.69 4.21
N GLY A 264 3.80 -16.69 5.54
CA GLY A 264 4.17 -17.84 6.36
C GLY A 264 3.22 -19.03 6.15
N PRO A 265 3.68 -20.27 6.41
CA PRO A 265 2.83 -21.45 6.44
C PRO A 265 1.63 -21.24 7.39
N SER A 266 0.51 -21.91 7.12
CA SER A 266 -0.55 -22.03 8.11
C SER A 266 0.03 -22.67 9.37
N ASP A 267 -0.31 -22.12 10.54
CA ASP A 267 -0.04 -22.65 11.87
C ASP A 267 1.36 -22.45 12.49
N THR A 268 2.30 -21.75 11.84
CA THR A 268 3.59 -21.41 12.49
C THR A 268 3.89 -19.92 12.47
N ALA A 269 4.23 -19.35 13.64
CA ALA A 269 4.73 -17.99 13.72
C ALA A 269 6.10 -17.90 13.04
N SER A 270 6.21 -17.01 12.04
CA SER A 270 7.45 -16.77 11.28
C SER A 270 8.03 -15.37 11.54
N THR A 271 7.33 -14.55 12.33
CA THR A 271 7.65 -13.16 12.64
C THR A 271 7.13 -12.79 14.03
N THR A 272 7.65 -11.72 14.63
CA THR A 272 7.18 -11.21 15.92
C THR A 272 5.71 -10.78 15.86
N ALA A 273 4.94 -11.12 16.90
CA ALA A 273 3.58 -10.63 17.09
C ALA A 273 3.58 -9.10 17.19
N LYS A 274 2.66 -8.44 16.48
CA LYS A 274 2.56 -6.98 16.40
C LYS A 274 1.28 -6.50 17.05
N GLU A 275 1.33 -5.40 17.78
CA GLU A 275 0.14 -4.69 18.23
C GLU A 275 -0.58 -4.07 17.04
N VAL A 276 -1.87 -4.36 16.94
CA VAL A 276 -2.76 -3.85 15.90
C VAL A 276 -3.41 -2.59 16.42
N PHE A 277 -3.26 -1.50 15.69
CA PHE A 277 -4.02 -0.27 15.93
C PHE A 277 -4.87 0.06 14.71
N VAL A 278 -6.05 0.62 14.96
CA VAL A 278 -6.91 1.15 13.91
C VAL A 278 -7.33 2.58 14.19
N ARG A 279 -7.55 3.34 13.12
CA ARG A 279 -8.11 4.68 13.15
C ARG A 279 -9.21 4.80 12.11
N PRO A 280 -10.48 4.84 12.53
CA PRO A 280 -11.57 5.13 11.61
C PRO A 280 -11.51 6.56 11.08
N LEU A 281 -11.89 6.77 9.82
CA LEU A 281 -11.92 8.06 9.15
C LEU A 281 -13.39 8.53 9.02
N GLY A 282 -13.75 9.52 9.83
CA GLY A 282 -15.12 10.06 9.91
C GLY A 282 -16.06 9.27 10.83
N ARG A 283 -17.21 9.86 11.16
CA ARG A 283 -18.16 9.32 12.15
C ARG A 283 -18.92 8.07 11.66
N HIS A 284 -19.28 8.03 10.38
CA HIS A 284 -20.11 6.98 9.77
C HIS A 284 -19.30 5.85 9.11
N TRP A 285 -18.05 5.65 9.53
CA TRP A 285 -17.15 4.67 8.91
C TRP A 285 -17.73 3.24 8.93
N ARG A 286 -18.40 2.85 10.02
CA ARG A 286 -18.90 1.48 10.20
C ARG A 286 -20.04 1.16 9.24
N GLN A 287 -20.94 2.11 9.02
CA GLN A 287 -22.03 2.00 8.03
C GLN A 287 -21.49 1.88 6.60
N ARG A 288 -20.35 2.53 6.30
CA ARG A 288 -19.72 2.45 4.96
C ARG A 288 -18.92 1.17 4.74
N LEU A 289 -18.43 0.55 5.82
CA LEU A 289 -17.69 -0.72 5.77
C LEU A 289 -18.58 -1.96 5.90
N CYS A 290 -19.75 -1.83 6.53
CA CYS A 290 -20.77 -2.87 6.66
C CYS A 290 -22.10 -2.38 6.05
N PRO A 291 -22.15 -2.08 4.73
CA PRO A 291 -23.35 -1.63 4.06
C PRO A 291 -24.37 -2.75 3.88
#